data_AF-A0A6N8FW33-F1
#
_entry.id   AF-A0A6N8FW33-F1
#
_cell.length_a   1.000
_cell.length_b   1.000
_cell.length_c   1.000
_cell.angle_alpha   90.00
_cell.angle_beta   90.00
_cell.angle_gamma   90.00
#
_symmetry.space_group_name_H-M   'P 1'
#
loop_
_entity.id
_entity.type
_entity.pdbx_description
1 polymer ?
#
loop_
_entity_poly.entity_id
_entity_poly.type
_entity_poly.pdbx_seq_one_letter_code
_entity_poly.pdbx_strand_id
1 'polypeptide(L)' 'MIQALPKNLSFAEYLAYDDGTDTRYELVYGELVAMSQPTGQHADIAEFSMTLIENTLNNIR' A
#
# COMPACT_ATOMS: atom_id res chain seq x y z
N MET A 1 -21.14 1.41 -25.32
CA MET A 1 -21.00 0.94 -23.93
C MET A 1 -20.94 2.18 -23.05
N ILE A 2 -21.74 2.25 -21.99
CA ILE A 2 -21.68 3.36 -21.03
C ILE A 2 -20.77 2.87 -19.90
N GLN A 3 -19.53 3.36 -19.83
CA GLN A 3 -18.71 3.14 -18.64
C GLN A 3 -19.28 4.03 -17.52
N ALA A 4 -19.64 3.41 -16.40
CA ALA A 4 -19.99 4.16 -15.20
C ALA A 4 -18.77 4.98 -14.76
N LEU A 5 -18.98 6.26 -14.43
CA LEU A 5 -17.95 7.09 -13.82
C LEU A 5 -17.43 6.38 -12.56
N PRO A 6 -16.10 6.30 -12.35
CA PRO A 6 -15.55 5.65 -11.17
C PRO A 6 -16.15 6.31 -9.92
N LYS A 7 -16.74 5.48 -9.05
CA LYS A 7 -17.30 5.96 -7.79
C LYS A 7 -16.14 6.16 -6.82
N ASN A 8 -15.92 7.40 -6.39
CA ASN A 8 -14.97 7.68 -5.31
C ASN A 8 -15.46 7.00 -4.02
N LEU A 9 -14.61 6.15 -3.46
CA LEU A 9 -14.84 5.45 -2.20
C LEU A 9 -14.54 6.35 -1.02
N SER A 10 -15.39 6.28 0.00
CA SER A 10 -15.06 6.74 1.34
C SER A 10 -14.07 5.79 2.02
N PHE A 11 -13.41 6.26 3.07
CA PHE A 11 -12.48 5.43 3.85
C PHE A 11 -13.18 4.20 4.47
N ALA A 12 -14.43 4.33 4.90
CA ALA A 12 -15.19 3.20 5.44
C ALA A 12 -15.52 2.16 4.36
N GLU A 13 -15.90 2.59 3.15
CA GLU A 13 -16.13 1.69 2.03
C GLU A 13 -14.82 1.00 1.59
N TYR A 14 -13.68 1.70 1.62
CA TYR A 14 -12.36 1.11 1.38
C TYR A 14 -12.00 0.01 2.40
N LEU A 15 -12.22 0.25 3.69
CA LEU A 15 -11.92 -0.75 4.73
C LEU A 15 -12.79 -2.01 4.62
N ALA A 16 -13.97 -1.89 4.02
CA ALA A 16 -14.89 -3.00 3.77
C ALA A 16 -14.74 -3.60 2.35
N TYR A 17 -13.86 -3.05 1.52
CA TYR A 17 -13.66 -3.49 0.15
C TYR A 17 -12.91 -4.82 0.13
N ASP A 18 -13.50 -5.80 -0.54
CA ASP A 18 -12.92 -7.11 -0.84
C ASP A 18 -13.39 -7.50 -2.25
N ASP A 19 -12.45 -7.72 -3.17
CA ASP A 19 -12.75 -8.18 -4.53
C ASP A 19 -12.66 -9.70 -4.69
N GLY A 20 -12.49 -10.42 -3.58
CA GLY A 20 -12.31 -11.86 -3.52
C GLY A 20 -10.89 -12.32 -3.88
N THR A 21 -9.94 -11.39 -4.00
CA THR A 21 -8.53 -11.67 -4.28
C THR A 21 -7.63 -11.23 -3.12
N ASP A 22 -6.36 -11.63 -3.14
CA ASP A 22 -5.35 -11.15 -2.19
C ASP A 22 -4.68 -9.84 -2.65
N THR A 23 -5.31 -9.11 -3.58
CA THR A 23 -4.76 -7.86 -4.11
C THR A 23 -4.88 -6.77 -3.05
N ARG A 24 -3.74 -6.18 -2.67
CA ARG A 24 -3.72 -5.00 -1.81
C ARG A 24 -3.93 -3.74 -2.62
N TYR A 25 -4.82 -2.88 -2.14
CA TYR A 25 -5.12 -1.58 -2.75
C TYR A 25 -4.79 -0.43 -1.81
N GLU A 26 -4.35 0.69 -2.37
CA GLU A 26 -4.20 1.98 -1.71
C GLU A 26 -5.40 2.87 -2.08
N LEU A 27 -5.95 3.60 -1.11
CA LEU A 27 -7.00 4.59 -1.35
C LEU A 27 -6.37 5.93 -1.72
N VAL A 28 -6.34 6.27 -3.00
CA VAL A 28 -5.74 7.49 -3.54
C VAL A 28 -6.84 8.39 -4.09
N TYR A 29 -7.16 9.49 -3.40
CA TYR A 29 -8.24 10.43 -3.76
C TYR A 29 -9.61 9.77 -3.97
N GLY A 30 -9.90 8.68 -3.26
CA GLY A 30 -11.15 7.93 -3.39
C GLY A 30 -11.09 6.81 -4.43
N GLU A 31 -9.96 6.60 -5.10
CA GLU A 31 -9.76 5.51 -6.05
C GLU A 31 -8.94 4.38 -5.42
N LEU A 32 -9.23 3.13 -5.81
CA LEU A 32 -8.44 1.97 -5.43
C LEU A 32 -7.30 1.78 -6.42
N VAL A 33 -6.09 2.01 -5.96
CA VAL A 33 -4.87 1.79 -6.74
C VAL A 33 -4.23 0.50 -6.26
N ALA A 34 -4.13 -0.51 -7.13
CA ALA A 34 -3.50 -1.77 -6.77
C ALA A 34 -2.02 -1.54 -6.43
N MET A 35 -1.58 -2.01 -5.25
CA MET A 35 -0.18 -1.99 -4.88
C MET A 35 0.60 -2.90 -5.82
N SER A 36 1.74 -2.39 -6.31
CA SER A 36 2.69 -3.23 -7.04
C SER A 36 3.23 -4.32 -6.11
N GLN A 37 3.30 -5.56 -6.60
CA GLN A 37 3.92 -6.62 -5.82
C GLN A 37 5.40 -6.30 -5.59
N PRO A 38 5.89 -6.36 -4.34
CA PRO A 38 7.30 -6.15 -4.07
C PRO A 38 8.11 -7.29 -4.73
N THR A 39 9.21 -6.93 -5.38
CA THR A 39 10.20 -7.91 -5.82
C THR A 39 11.06 -8.35 -4.62
N GLY A 40 11.80 -9.47 -4.75
CA GLY A 40 12.75 -9.87 -3.70
C GLY A 40 13.74 -8.75 -3.34
N GLN A 41 14.27 -8.06 -4.35
CA GLN A 41 15.18 -6.91 -4.15
C GLN A 41 14.52 -5.75 -3.41
N HIS A 42 13.22 -5.51 -3.63
CA HIS A 42 12.48 -4.51 -2.86
C HIS A 42 12.45 -4.87 -1.38
N ALA A 43 12.25 -6.15 -1.04
CA ALA A 43 12.26 -6.61 0.35
C ALA A 43 13.66 -6.43 0.98
N ASP A 44 14.72 -6.79 0.25
CA ASP A 44 16.11 -6.65 0.74
C ASP A 44 16.45 -5.18 1.06
N ILE A 45 16.09 -4.25 0.16
CA ILE A 45 16.34 -2.81 0.36
C ILE A 45 15.50 -2.26 1.53
N ALA A 46 14.25 -2.70 1.66
CA ALA A 46 13.38 -2.27 2.75
C ALA A 46 13.93 -2.73 4.12
N GLU A 47 14.37 -3.98 4.23
CA GLU A 47 14.96 -4.53 5.46
C GLU A 47 16.26 -3.81 5.83
N PHE A 48 17.15 -3.59 4.86
CA PHE A 48 18.38 -2.83 5.07
C PHE A 48 18.08 -1.41 5.57
N SER A 49 17.12 -0.73 4.93
CA SER A 49 16.72 0.63 5.31
C SER A 49 16.16 0.69 6.73
N MET A 50 15.29 -0.26 7.09
CA MET A 50 14.70 -0.37 8.43
C MET A 50 15.80 -0.56 9.49
N THR A 51 16.69 -1.53 9.26
CA THR A 51 17.81 -1.84 10.16
C THR A 51 18.73 -0.63 10.36
N LEU A 52 19.04 0.10 9.29
CA LEU A 52 19.87 1.31 9.35
C LEU A 52 19.23 2.40 10.20
N ILE A 53 17.93 2.64 10.01
CA ILE A 53 17.16 3.64 10.78
C ILE A 53 17.15 3.25 12.26
N GLU A 54 16.83 2.00 12.58
CA GLU A 54 16.79 1.50 13.96
C GLU A 54 18.14 1.67 14.66
N ASN A 55 19.23 1.26 14.01
CA ASN A 55 20.58 1.41 14.55
C ASN A 55 20.96 2.89 14.76
N THR A 56 20.58 3.76 13.83
CA THR A 56 20.81 5.21 13.95
C THR A 56 20.05 5.78 15.15
N LEU A 57 18.78 5.39 15.33
CA LEU A 57 17.96 5.83 16.46
C LEU A 57 18.49 5.34 17.80
N ASN A 58 19.10 4.14 17.86
CA ASN A 58 19.71 3.61 19.07
C ASN A 58 21.02 4.30 19.43
N ASN A 59 21.78 4.78 18.44
CA ASN A 59 23.06 5.48 18.67
C ASN A 59 22.91 6.94 19.11
N ILE A 60 21.72 7.53 19.00
CA ILE A 60 21.42 8.91 19.42
C ILE A 60 20.63 9.00 20.74
N ARG A 61 20.29 7.85 21.34
CA ARG A 61 19.67 7.75 22.67
C ARG A 61 20.72 7.55 23.74
#